data_AF-A0A535YN90-F1
#
_entry.id   AF-A0A535YN90-F1
#
_cell.length_a   1.000
_cell.length_b   1.000
_cell.length_c   1.000
_cell.angle_alpha   90.00
_cell.angle_beta   90.00
_cell.angle_gamma   90.00
#
_symmetry.space_group_name_H-M   'P 1'
#
loop_
_entity.id
_entity.type
_entity.pdbx_description
1 polymer ?
#
loop_
_entity_poly.entity_id
_entity_poly.type
_entity_poly.pdbx_seq_one_letter_code
_entity_poly.pdbx_strand_id
1 'polypeptide(L)'
;MADELTVLDGNTFFVSDRAGDVEPGDLPNGFFHADMRHLSKWRLLVNGRPTHVLTSRSVDYYSAAIFATLASVNVGENPSISIRRDRFVAIGLHEDLTIHNHSDKPQTITIDVEYGSDFADLFEVKDHAPRRGHTRTEVATDDVQLIFHRDDFRRQTIITFGPPFTVGPERAHAELTLEPRGKWHTCIDVAPVGTGEMYRLRHEERTFGNPRPDMPTSF
;
A
#
# COMPACT_ATOMS: atom_id res chain seq x y z
N MET A 1 16.07 3.47 15.85
CA MET A 1 15.86 3.08 14.44
C MET A 1 14.47 2.48 14.41
N ALA A 2 13.52 3.10 13.70
CA ALA A 2 12.20 2.51 13.54
C ALA A 2 12.39 1.18 12.80
N ASP A 3 11.81 0.10 13.33
CA ASP A 3 11.85 -1.21 12.68
C ASP A 3 11.23 -1.08 11.27
N GLU A 4 11.99 -1.47 10.27
CA GLU A 4 11.59 -1.45 8.86
C GLU A 4 10.90 -2.77 8.50
N LEU A 5 9.92 -2.71 7.60
CA LEU A 5 9.24 -3.87 7.04
C LEU A 5 9.51 -3.93 5.54
N THR A 6 10.19 -4.99 5.13
CA THR A 6 10.62 -5.19 3.74
C THR A 6 10.13 -6.53 3.21
N VAL A 7 9.53 -6.47 2.01
CA VAL A 7 9.11 -7.62 1.20
C VAL A 7 9.62 -7.43 -0.22
N LEU A 8 10.04 -8.50 -0.86
CA LEU A 8 10.68 -8.48 -2.18
C LEU A 8 10.29 -9.71 -2.98
N ASP A 9 10.25 -9.58 -4.30
CA ASP A 9 10.18 -10.69 -5.24
C ASP A 9 10.86 -10.31 -6.55
N GLY A 10 11.98 -10.97 -6.87
CA GLY A 10 12.81 -10.62 -8.03
C GLY A 10 13.31 -9.16 -7.98
N ASN A 11 12.90 -8.37 -8.97
CA ASN A 11 13.26 -6.95 -9.10
C ASN A 11 12.19 -5.99 -8.57
N THR A 12 11.19 -6.51 -7.86
CA THR A 12 10.14 -5.72 -7.21
C THR A 12 10.29 -5.84 -5.70
N PHE A 13 10.21 -4.73 -4.99
CA PHE A 13 10.24 -4.76 -3.53
C PHE A 13 9.52 -3.56 -2.94
N PHE A 14 9.09 -3.72 -1.69
CA PHE A 14 8.43 -2.68 -0.93
C PHE A 14 9.13 -2.53 0.42
N VAL A 15 9.61 -1.33 0.70
CA VAL A 15 10.20 -0.93 1.99
C VAL A 15 9.28 0.07 2.68
N SER A 16 8.86 -0.23 3.91
CA SER A 16 7.98 0.61 4.73
C SER A 16 8.39 0.64 6.19
N ASP A 17 7.77 1.50 6.98
CA ASP A 17 7.80 1.35 8.44
C ASP A 17 6.98 0.14 8.92
N ARG A 18 6.96 -0.08 10.24
CA ARG A 18 6.18 -1.17 10.87
C ARG A 18 4.67 -1.10 10.60
N ALA A 19 4.10 0.07 10.29
CA ALA A 19 2.69 0.24 9.97
C ALA A 19 2.36 -0.14 8.52
N GLY A 20 3.38 -0.44 7.73
CA GLY A 20 3.28 -0.59 6.28
C GLY A 20 3.20 0.76 5.56
N ASP A 21 3.52 1.86 6.24
CA ASP A 21 3.43 3.19 5.67
C ASP A 21 4.80 3.66 5.12
N VAL A 22 4.71 4.53 4.12
CA VAL A 22 5.81 5.24 3.48
C VAL A 22 5.49 6.72 3.58
N GLU A 23 6.26 7.42 4.41
CA GLU A 23 6.23 8.87 4.47
C GLU A 23 7.08 9.46 3.34
N PRO A 24 6.66 10.57 2.72
CA PRO A 24 7.46 11.24 1.71
C PRO A 24 8.75 11.78 2.34
N GLY A 25 9.85 11.66 1.62
CA GLY A 25 11.14 12.21 2.06
C GLY A 25 12.32 11.50 1.43
N ASP A 26 13.47 11.66 2.10
CA ASP A 26 14.77 11.20 1.63
C ASP A 26 15.10 9.77 2.09
N LEU A 27 14.28 9.18 2.96
CA LEU A 27 14.42 7.77 3.30
C LEU A 27 14.16 6.91 2.06
N PRO A 28 14.90 5.80 1.88
CA PRO A 28 14.74 4.91 0.72
C PRO A 28 13.50 4.01 0.82
N ASN A 29 12.47 4.44 1.56
CA ASN A 29 11.20 3.74 1.67
C ASN A 29 10.39 3.97 0.39
N GLY A 30 9.58 2.97 0.03
CA GLY A 30 8.76 3.02 -1.17
C GLY A 30 8.49 1.66 -1.79
N PHE A 31 7.67 1.69 -2.84
CA PHE A 31 7.48 0.58 -3.76
C PHE A 31 8.43 0.76 -4.94
N PHE A 32 9.25 -0.26 -5.20
CA PHE A 32 10.25 -0.26 -6.25
C PHE A 32 9.98 -1.40 -7.22
N HIS A 33 10.23 -1.14 -8.51
CA HIS A 33 10.24 -2.15 -9.56
C HIS A 33 11.28 -1.76 -10.60
N ALA A 34 12.12 -2.71 -11.02
CA ALA A 34 13.17 -2.50 -12.02
C ALA A 34 14.02 -1.25 -11.73
N ASP A 35 14.58 -1.20 -10.51
CA ASP A 35 15.48 -0.16 -9.99
C ASP A 35 14.89 1.26 -9.88
N MET A 36 13.56 1.38 -9.88
CA MET A 36 12.89 2.67 -9.86
C MET A 36 11.80 2.74 -8.77
N ARG A 37 11.74 3.85 -8.04
CA ARG A 37 10.74 4.10 -6.98
C ARG A 37 9.41 4.54 -7.58
N HIS A 38 8.50 3.59 -7.73
CA HIS A 38 7.15 3.81 -8.25
C HIS A 38 6.23 4.52 -7.24
N LEU A 39 6.36 4.23 -5.94
CA LEU A 39 5.63 4.95 -4.89
C LEU A 39 6.62 5.49 -3.84
N SER A 40 6.59 6.80 -3.63
CA SER A 40 7.36 7.52 -2.62
C SER A 40 6.52 7.94 -1.42
N LYS A 41 5.21 7.70 -1.49
CA LYS A 41 4.26 7.90 -0.40
C LYS A 41 3.19 6.80 -0.48
N TRP A 42 2.87 6.21 0.67
CA TRP A 42 1.86 5.18 0.83
C TRP A 42 1.40 5.16 2.29
N ARG A 43 0.23 5.69 2.61
CA ARG A 43 -0.20 5.83 4.02
C ARG A 43 -1.64 5.40 4.21
N LEU A 44 -1.89 4.61 5.26
CA LEU A 44 -3.25 4.30 5.71
C LEU A 44 -3.63 5.17 6.90
N LEU A 45 -4.64 6.01 6.72
CA LEU A 45 -5.28 6.74 7.82
C LEU A 45 -6.69 6.19 8.06
N VAL A 46 -7.05 6.08 9.33
CA VAL A 46 -8.42 5.77 9.74
C VAL A 46 -8.90 6.87 10.68
N ASN A 47 -10.06 7.45 10.39
CA ASN A 47 -10.57 8.67 11.04
C ASN A 47 -9.55 9.82 11.00
N GLY A 48 -8.84 9.96 9.88
CA GLY A 48 -7.82 10.99 9.65
C GLY A 48 -6.56 10.84 10.51
N ARG A 49 -6.35 9.69 11.15
CA ARG A 49 -5.19 9.43 12.03
C ARG A 49 -4.39 8.20 11.56
N PRO A 50 -3.06 8.20 11.76
CA PRO A 50 -2.24 7.01 11.56
C PRO A 50 -2.72 5.85 12.44
N THR A 51 -2.52 4.62 11.96
CA THR A 51 -2.86 3.42 12.72
C THR A 51 -1.85 3.16 13.84
N HIS A 52 -2.31 2.57 14.93
CA HIS A 52 -1.45 2.15 16.04
C HIS A 52 -1.08 0.69 15.88
N VAL A 53 0.17 0.43 15.50
CA VAL A 53 0.66 -0.93 15.21
C VAL A 53 0.77 -1.74 16.50
N LEU A 54 0.14 -2.92 16.51
CA LEU A 54 0.31 -3.91 17.56
C LEU A 54 1.47 -4.87 17.23
N THR A 55 1.49 -5.35 15.99
CA THR A 55 2.56 -6.21 15.49
C THR A 55 2.61 -6.16 13.96
N SER A 56 3.81 -6.37 13.43
CA SER A 56 4.05 -6.49 11.99
C SER A 56 5.25 -7.39 11.76
N ARG A 57 5.17 -8.18 10.68
CA ARG A 57 6.26 -9.06 10.24
C ARG A 57 6.13 -9.41 8.77
N SER A 58 7.26 -9.66 8.13
CA SER A 58 7.30 -10.44 6.88
C SER A 58 6.90 -11.89 7.21
N VAL A 59 5.93 -12.41 6.48
CA VAL A 59 5.44 -13.80 6.63
C VAL A 59 6.27 -14.73 5.75
N ASP A 60 6.51 -14.31 4.51
CA ASP A 60 7.46 -14.88 3.55
C ASP A 60 8.33 -13.75 2.97
N TYR A 61 9.29 -14.08 2.11
CA TYR A 61 10.14 -13.07 1.47
C TYR A 61 9.33 -12.04 0.66
N TYR A 62 8.18 -12.46 0.10
CA TYR A 62 7.31 -11.66 -0.75
C TYR A 62 6.02 -11.18 -0.06
N SER A 63 5.80 -11.52 1.22
CA SER A 63 4.54 -11.21 1.90
C SER A 63 4.73 -10.70 3.33
N ALA A 64 3.84 -9.82 3.77
CA ALA A 64 3.86 -9.29 5.13
C ALA A 64 2.45 -9.14 5.69
N ALA A 65 2.35 -9.23 7.02
CA ALA A 65 1.10 -9.01 7.74
C ALA A 65 1.32 -7.94 8.82
N ILE A 66 0.42 -6.97 8.86
CA ILE A 66 0.41 -5.86 9.81
C ILE A 66 -0.93 -5.89 10.55
N PHE A 67 -0.86 -5.92 11.88
CA PHE A 67 -2.01 -5.84 12.76
C PHE A 67 -1.92 -4.55 13.55
N ALA A 68 -2.96 -3.72 13.44
CA ALA A 68 -3.03 -2.40 14.05
C ALA A 68 -4.42 -2.15 14.64
N THR A 69 -4.53 -1.05 15.38
CA THR A 69 -5.79 -0.55 15.93
C THR A 69 -5.88 0.95 15.71
N LEU A 70 -7.03 1.54 16.05
CA LEU A 70 -7.06 2.97 16.33
C LEU A 70 -6.30 3.26 17.63
N ALA A 71 -5.63 4.41 17.69
CA ALA A 71 -5.05 4.87 18.94
C ALA A 71 -6.17 5.14 19.96
N SER A 72 -6.09 4.51 21.13
CA SER A 72 -7.04 4.79 22.21
C SER A 72 -6.73 6.15 22.83
N VAL A 73 -7.76 6.95 23.07
CA VAL A 73 -7.65 8.25 23.74
C VAL A 73 -7.61 8.11 25.27
N ASN A 74 -8.06 6.97 25.80
CA ASN A 74 -8.16 6.71 27.23
C ASN A 74 -7.28 5.52 27.63
N VAL A 75 -6.46 5.73 28.66
CA VAL A 75 -5.64 4.67 29.24
C VAL A 75 -6.56 3.59 29.85
N GLY A 76 -6.39 2.34 29.42
CA GLY A 76 -7.15 1.19 29.91
C GLY A 76 -8.39 0.83 29.08
N GLU A 77 -8.73 1.61 28.04
CA GLU A 77 -9.76 1.23 27.08
C GLU A 77 -9.16 0.48 25.89
N ASN A 78 -9.72 -0.69 25.59
CA ASN A 78 -9.38 -1.43 24.39
C ASN A 78 -9.98 -0.74 23.16
N PRO A 79 -9.20 -0.48 22.10
CA PRO A 79 -9.73 0.11 20.88
C PRO A 79 -10.80 -0.80 20.26
N SER A 80 -11.94 -0.21 19.89
CA SER A 80 -13.08 -0.93 19.29
C SER A 80 -12.80 -1.38 17.87
N ILE A 81 -11.83 -0.78 17.17
CA ILE A 81 -11.49 -1.10 15.79
C ILE A 81 -10.12 -1.75 15.71
N SER A 82 -10.07 -2.92 15.08
CA SER A 82 -8.82 -3.54 14.62
C SER A 82 -8.70 -3.46 13.11
N ILE A 83 -7.47 -3.29 12.65
CA ILE A 83 -7.09 -3.14 11.25
C ILE A 83 -6.05 -4.21 10.94
N ARG A 84 -6.23 -4.91 9.82
CA ARG A 84 -5.25 -5.86 9.29
C ARG A 84 -4.93 -5.47 7.85
N ARG A 85 -3.64 -5.33 7.56
CA ARG A 85 -3.10 -5.20 6.20
C ARG A 85 -2.29 -6.44 5.90
N ASP A 86 -2.65 -7.14 4.85
CA ASP A 86 -1.87 -8.23 4.30
C ASP A 86 -1.29 -7.77 2.97
N ARG A 87 0.03 -7.71 2.86
CA ARG A 87 0.75 -7.21 1.69
C ARG A 87 1.43 -8.36 0.96
N PHE A 88 1.35 -8.34 -0.36
CA PHE A 88 2.03 -9.27 -1.26
C PHE A 88 2.74 -8.50 -2.36
N VAL A 89 3.96 -8.90 -2.68
CA VAL A 89 4.76 -8.40 -3.79
C VAL A 89 5.02 -9.54 -4.77
N ALA A 90 4.87 -9.28 -6.06
CA ALA A 90 5.48 -10.07 -7.13
C ALA A 90 5.89 -9.10 -8.26
N ILE A 91 5.33 -9.22 -9.47
CA ILE A 91 5.44 -8.21 -10.52
C ILE A 91 4.72 -6.88 -10.20
N GLY A 92 3.94 -6.85 -9.11
CA GLY A 92 3.22 -5.68 -8.59
C GLY A 92 3.04 -5.78 -7.07
N LEU A 93 2.20 -4.92 -6.51
CA LEU A 93 1.78 -4.97 -5.10
C LEU A 93 0.29 -5.33 -5.02
N HIS A 94 -0.06 -6.14 -4.04
CA HIS A 94 -1.44 -6.33 -3.61
C HIS A 94 -1.53 -6.13 -2.10
N GLU A 95 -2.53 -5.38 -1.65
CA GLU A 95 -2.88 -5.25 -0.25
C GLU A 95 -4.33 -5.65 0.00
N ASP A 96 -4.53 -6.62 0.88
CA ASP A 96 -5.82 -6.88 1.50
C ASP A 96 -5.95 -6.02 2.76
N LEU A 97 -6.96 -5.16 2.78
CA LEU A 97 -7.33 -4.36 3.95
C LEU A 97 -8.57 -4.97 4.61
N THR A 98 -8.45 -5.32 5.89
CA THR A 98 -9.57 -5.78 6.72
C THR A 98 -9.74 -4.84 7.91
N ILE A 99 -10.97 -4.40 8.15
CA ILE A 99 -11.33 -3.63 9.35
C ILE A 99 -12.46 -4.36 10.09
N HIS A 100 -12.30 -4.49 11.41
CA HIS A 100 -13.26 -5.18 12.27
C HIS A 100 -13.69 -4.27 13.43
N ASN A 101 -15.00 -4.19 13.66
CA ASN A 101 -15.61 -3.55 14.81
C ASN A 101 -15.84 -4.57 15.93
N HIS A 102 -15.13 -4.46 17.04
CA HIS A 102 -15.24 -5.34 18.20
C HIS A 102 -16.32 -4.91 19.20
N SER A 103 -16.94 -3.74 19.00
CA SER A 103 -17.98 -3.23 19.89
C SER A 103 -19.35 -3.87 19.63
N ASP A 104 -20.27 -3.67 20.56
CA ASP A 104 -21.68 -4.05 20.48
C ASP A 104 -22.57 -2.99 19.82
N LYS A 105 -21.96 -1.92 19.26
CA LYS A 105 -22.64 -0.81 18.62
C LYS A 105 -22.11 -0.61 17.20
N PRO A 106 -22.91 -0.04 16.28
CA PRO A 106 -22.40 0.40 14.99
C PRO A 106 -21.26 1.41 15.18
N GLN A 107 -20.28 1.37 14.28
CA GLN A 107 -19.17 2.32 14.23
C GLN A 107 -19.06 2.90 12.82
N THR A 108 -19.15 4.22 12.69
CA THR A 108 -18.84 4.92 11.44
C THR A 108 -17.38 5.33 11.45
N ILE A 109 -16.67 4.98 10.39
CA ILE A 109 -15.25 5.31 10.22
C ILE A 109 -15.00 5.88 8.83
N THR A 110 -13.95 6.69 8.72
CA THR A 110 -13.36 7.06 7.42
C THR A 110 -12.05 6.34 7.22
N ILE A 111 -11.75 5.99 5.97
CA ILE A 111 -10.49 5.40 5.56
C ILE A 111 -9.92 6.25 4.44
N ASP A 112 -8.67 6.63 4.60
CA ASP A 112 -7.92 7.34 3.58
C ASP A 112 -6.65 6.56 3.26
N VAL A 113 -6.43 6.29 1.98
CA VAL A 113 -5.16 5.78 1.47
C VAL A 113 -4.49 6.90 0.69
N GLU A 114 -3.44 7.48 1.27
CA GLU A 114 -2.64 8.50 0.61
C GLU A 114 -1.52 7.86 -0.21
N TYR A 115 -1.28 8.38 -1.41
CA TYR A 115 -0.23 7.89 -2.29
C TYR A 115 0.46 9.04 -3.02
N GLY A 116 1.67 8.75 -3.49
CA GLY A 116 2.48 9.67 -4.26
C GLY A 116 3.62 8.94 -4.93
N SER A 117 4.10 9.50 -6.03
CA SER A 117 5.21 8.95 -6.81
C SER A 117 6.23 10.03 -7.08
N ASP A 118 7.49 9.63 -7.13
CA ASP A 118 8.58 10.48 -7.59
C ASP A 118 9.43 9.85 -8.69
N PHE A 119 9.25 8.54 -8.92
CA PHE A 119 9.87 7.82 -10.04
C PHE A 119 11.39 7.94 -10.03
N ALA A 120 11.97 8.10 -8.85
CA ALA A 120 13.41 8.22 -8.64
C ALA A 120 14.10 6.87 -8.87
N ASP A 121 15.19 6.87 -9.62
CA ASP A 121 16.07 5.71 -9.71
C ASP A 121 16.71 5.42 -8.34
N LEU A 122 17.02 4.15 -8.03
CA LEU A 122 17.72 3.75 -6.81
C LEU A 122 19.00 4.56 -6.53
N PHE A 123 19.76 4.93 -7.57
CA PHE A 123 20.93 5.79 -7.39
C PHE A 123 20.54 7.22 -7.03
N GLU A 124 19.47 7.76 -7.63
CA GLU A 124 18.97 9.10 -7.32
C GLU A 124 18.41 9.17 -5.88
N VAL A 125 17.76 8.10 -5.41
CA VAL A 125 17.30 7.97 -4.01
C VAL A 125 18.49 7.92 -3.05
N LYS A 126 19.53 7.16 -3.38
CA LYS A 126 20.73 7.03 -2.54
C LYS A 126 21.53 8.33 -2.46
N ASP A 127 21.70 9.01 -3.59
CA ASP A 127 22.58 10.17 -3.74
C ASP A 127 21.85 11.51 -3.55
N HIS A 128 20.54 11.50 -3.22
CA HIS A 128 19.71 12.69 -3.02
C HIS A 128 19.74 13.67 -4.21
N ALA A 129 19.81 13.12 -5.43
CA ALA A 129 20.00 13.90 -6.64
C ALA A 129 18.70 14.63 -7.07
N PRO A 130 18.80 15.80 -7.73
CA PRO A 130 17.62 16.49 -8.24
C PRO A 130 16.94 15.68 -9.35
N ARG A 131 15.63 15.46 -9.18
CA ARG A 131 14.80 14.64 -10.09
C ARG A 131 14.60 15.37 -11.41
N ARG A 132 14.89 14.69 -12.52
CA ARG A 132 14.67 15.20 -13.88
C ARG A 132 13.45 14.52 -14.49
N GLY A 133 12.43 15.29 -14.86
CA GLY A 133 11.21 14.78 -15.48
C GLY A 133 9.97 15.46 -14.90
N HIS A 134 8.80 15.04 -15.38
CA HIS A 134 7.51 15.53 -14.89
C HIS A 134 6.55 14.37 -14.64
N THR A 135 5.81 14.48 -13.55
CA THR A 135 4.79 13.50 -13.15
C THR A 135 3.40 14.08 -13.43
N ARG A 136 2.51 13.25 -13.95
CA ARG A 136 1.11 13.54 -14.17
C ARG A 136 0.26 12.47 -13.49
N THR A 137 -0.86 12.89 -12.92
CA THR A 137 -1.87 11.99 -12.37
C THR A 137 -3.13 12.03 -13.21
N GLU A 138 -3.67 10.86 -13.56
CA GLU A 138 -4.97 10.70 -14.20
C GLU A 138 -5.86 9.84 -13.31
N VAL A 139 -7.06 10.32 -12.99
CA VAL A 139 -8.00 9.65 -12.06
C VAL A 139 -9.14 9.04 -12.86
N ALA A 140 -9.43 7.77 -12.62
CA ALA A 140 -10.59 7.06 -13.14
C ALA A 140 -11.59 6.76 -12.01
N THR A 141 -12.57 5.90 -12.26
CA THR A 141 -13.63 5.59 -11.28
C THR A 141 -13.10 4.79 -10.09
N ASP A 142 -12.33 3.75 -10.37
CA ASP A 142 -11.80 2.77 -9.39
C ASP A 142 -10.27 2.72 -9.37
N ASP A 143 -9.60 3.49 -10.24
CA ASP A 143 -8.15 3.56 -10.30
C ASP A 143 -7.60 4.98 -10.47
N VAL A 144 -6.29 5.09 -10.23
CA VAL A 144 -5.48 6.28 -10.50
C VAL A 144 -4.20 5.86 -11.20
N GLN A 145 -3.80 6.63 -12.20
CA GLN A 145 -2.59 6.42 -12.98
C GLN A 145 -1.58 7.51 -12.67
N LEU A 146 -0.44 7.12 -12.14
CA LEU A 146 0.72 7.97 -11.91
C LEU A 146 1.66 7.77 -13.10
N ILE A 147 1.93 8.83 -13.86
CA ILE A 147 2.64 8.77 -15.14
C ILE A 147 3.85 9.69 -15.06
N PHE A 148 5.03 9.17 -15.38
CA PHE A 148 6.27 9.92 -15.42
C PHE A 148 6.88 9.98 -16.81
N HIS A 149 7.38 11.15 -17.15
CA HIS A 149 8.03 11.44 -18.42
C HIS A 149 9.36 12.17 -18.19
N ARG A 150 10.42 11.65 -18.81
CA ARG A 150 11.75 12.25 -18.88
C ARG A 150 12.33 12.00 -20.26
N ASP A 151 12.37 13.02 -21.12
CA ASP A 151 12.78 12.87 -22.53
C ASP A 151 11.95 11.75 -23.21
N ASP A 152 12.60 10.74 -23.80
CA ASP A 152 11.94 9.57 -24.42
C ASP A 152 11.55 8.47 -23.42
N PHE A 153 11.86 8.65 -22.14
CA PHE A 153 11.58 7.69 -21.09
C PHE A 153 10.20 7.95 -20.47
N ARG A 154 9.34 6.93 -20.54
CA ARG A 154 8.02 6.92 -19.91
C ARG A 154 7.90 5.76 -18.93
N ARG A 155 7.33 6.04 -17.76
CA ARG A 155 6.95 5.04 -16.75
C ARG A 155 5.57 5.36 -16.21
N GLN A 156 4.88 4.31 -15.77
CA GLN A 156 3.54 4.45 -15.26
C GLN A 156 3.29 3.44 -14.14
N THR A 157 2.48 3.85 -13.17
CA THR A 157 1.97 3.02 -12.08
C THR A 157 0.46 3.20 -12.04
N ILE A 158 -0.30 2.10 -12.00
CA ILE A 158 -1.76 2.12 -11.83
C ILE A 158 -2.06 1.60 -10.43
N ILE A 159 -2.85 2.35 -9.65
CA ILE A 159 -3.36 1.92 -8.35
C ILE A 159 -4.86 1.72 -8.48
N THR A 160 -5.33 0.50 -8.27
CA THR A 160 -6.76 0.14 -8.33
C THR A 160 -7.28 -0.14 -6.93
N PHE A 161 -8.43 0.42 -6.59
CA PHE A 161 -9.07 0.31 -5.28
C PHE A 161 -10.38 -0.47 -5.40
N GLY A 162 -10.54 -1.48 -4.55
CA GLY A 162 -11.84 -2.14 -4.40
C GLY A 162 -12.89 -1.20 -3.76
N PRO A 163 -14.19 -1.43 -3.98
CA PRO A 163 -15.24 -0.59 -3.41
C PRO A 163 -15.21 -0.57 -1.87
N PRO A 164 -15.67 0.51 -1.23
CA PRO A 164 -16.39 1.65 -1.80
C PRO A 164 -15.51 2.90 -1.92
N PHE A 165 -14.21 2.75 -2.20
CA PHE A 165 -13.32 3.90 -2.33
C PHE A 165 -13.76 4.84 -3.46
N THR A 166 -13.77 6.14 -3.15
CA THR A 166 -13.74 7.23 -4.12
C THR A 166 -12.28 7.63 -4.34
N VAL A 167 -11.81 7.48 -5.58
CA VAL A 167 -10.40 7.72 -5.93
C VAL A 167 -10.19 9.20 -6.31
N GLY A 168 -9.14 9.81 -5.75
CA GLY A 168 -8.68 11.17 -6.06
C GLY A 168 -7.27 11.19 -6.67
N PRO A 169 -6.61 12.36 -6.77
CA PRO A 169 -5.28 12.45 -7.36
C PRO A 169 -4.13 12.04 -6.42
N GLU A 170 -4.30 12.17 -5.11
CA GLU A 170 -3.25 11.86 -4.11
C GLU A 170 -3.78 11.00 -2.95
N ARG A 171 -5.07 10.66 -3.01
CA ARG A 171 -5.81 10.01 -1.92
C ARG A 171 -7.02 9.29 -2.46
N ALA A 172 -7.25 8.06 -2.00
CA ALA A 172 -8.54 7.39 -2.11
C ALA A 172 -9.25 7.43 -0.75
N HIS A 173 -10.56 7.71 -0.74
CA HIS A 173 -11.35 7.90 0.47
C HIS A 173 -12.57 6.95 0.51
N ALA A 174 -12.85 6.36 1.66
CA ALA A 174 -14.06 5.58 1.89
C ALA A 174 -14.67 5.95 3.25
N GLU A 175 -15.99 6.06 3.31
CA GLU A 175 -16.76 6.14 4.55
C GLU A 175 -17.54 4.84 4.72
N LEU A 176 -17.45 4.24 5.90
CA LEU A 176 -18.07 2.96 6.21
C LEU A 176 -18.83 3.02 7.52
N THR A 177 -20.00 2.38 7.56
CA THR A 177 -20.66 2.00 8.80
C THR A 177 -20.49 0.50 9.02
N LEU A 178 -19.74 0.15 10.05
CA LEU A 178 -19.57 -1.23 10.50
C LEU A 178 -20.63 -1.56 11.53
N GLU A 179 -21.45 -2.57 11.27
CA GLU A 179 -22.39 -3.13 12.25
C GLU A 179 -21.68 -3.61 13.53
N PRO A 180 -22.41 -3.82 14.64
CA PRO A 180 -21.87 -4.50 15.82
C PRO A 180 -21.19 -5.81 15.43
N ARG A 181 -19.94 -6.03 15.88
CA ARG A 181 -19.15 -7.22 15.51
C ARG A 181 -18.88 -7.37 14.00
N GLY A 182 -19.16 -6.33 13.22
CA GLY A 182 -19.07 -6.31 11.77
C GLY A 182 -17.63 -6.27 11.28
N LYS A 183 -17.42 -6.85 10.10
CA LYS A 183 -16.14 -6.82 9.38
C LYS A 183 -16.38 -6.26 7.98
N TRP A 184 -15.45 -5.42 7.54
CA TRP A 184 -15.32 -5.00 6.15
C TRP A 184 -13.96 -5.40 5.60
N HIS A 185 -13.91 -5.64 4.30
CA HIS A 185 -12.71 -6.05 3.59
C HIS A 185 -12.71 -5.47 2.16
N THR A 186 -11.53 -5.09 1.68
CA THR A 186 -11.28 -4.71 0.30
C THR A 186 -9.84 -5.03 -0.11
N CYS A 187 -9.57 -4.93 -1.41
CA CYS A 187 -8.26 -5.12 -2.01
C CYS A 187 -7.77 -3.80 -2.64
N ILE A 188 -6.46 -3.61 -2.65
CA ILE A 188 -5.79 -2.51 -3.34
C ILE A 188 -4.63 -3.09 -4.14
N ASP A 189 -4.61 -2.84 -5.44
CA ASP A 189 -3.57 -3.32 -6.34
C ASP A 189 -2.71 -2.17 -6.85
N VAL A 190 -1.38 -2.34 -6.86
CA VAL A 190 -0.44 -1.42 -7.51
C VAL A 190 0.30 -2.16 -8.60
N ALA A 191 0.08 -1.76 -9.85
CA ALA A 191 0.71 -2.35 -11.01
C ALA A 191 1.66 -1.35 -11.68
N PRO A 192 2.98 -1.58 -11.68
CA PRO A 192 3.86 -0.88 -12.61
C PRO A 192 3.49 -1.30 -14.05
N VAL A 193 3.58 -0.37 -14.99
CA VAL A 193 3.31 -0.63 -16.40
C VAL A 193 4.63 -0.58 -17.16
N GLY A 194 5.06 -1.74 -17.68
CA GLY A 194 6.19 -1.87 -18.59
C GLY A 194 5.78 -1.65 -20.04
N THR A 195 6.70 -1.88 -21.00
CA THR A 195 6.42 -1.82 -22.44
C THR A 195 5.33 -2.79 -22.87
N GLY A 196 4.06 -2.36 -22.78
CA GLY A 196 2.89 -3.08 -23.30
C GLY A 196 2.24 -4.10 -22.37
N GLU A 197 2.83 -4.41 -21.21
CA GLU A 197 2.26 -5.36 -20.24
C GLU A 197 1.95 -4.68 -18.90
N MET A 198 0.72 -4.88 -18.42
CA MET A 198 0.31 -4.51 -17.08
C MET A 198 0.65 -5.65 -16.14
N TYR A 199 1.54 -5.39 -15.20
CA TYR A 199 1.97 -6.39 -14.23
C TYR A 199 0.97 -6.50 -13.08
N ARG A 200 -0.17 -7.16 -13.34
CA ARG A 200 -1.15 -7.49 -12.29
C ARG A 200 -0.78 -8.82 -11.64
N LEU A 201 -0.82 -8.84 -10.32
CA LEU A 201 -0.77 -10.08 -9.55
C LEU A 201 -1.91 -11.00 -10.00
N ARG A 202 -1.57 -12.19 -10.52
CA ARG A 202 -2.56 -13.21 -10.91
C ARG A 202 -3.02 -13.96 -9.66
N HIS A 203 -4.08 -13.47 -9.00
CA HIS A 203 -4.73 -14.17 -7.90
C HIS A 203 -6.15 -14.56 -8.28
N GLU A 204 -6.48 -15.86 -8.15
CA GLU A 204 -7.80 -16.40 -8.48
C GLU A 204 -8.82 -16.21 -7.33
N GLU A 205 -8.37 -15.91 -6.12
CA GLU A 205 -9.23 -15.57 -4.97
C GLU A 205 -8.56 -14.52 -4.08
N ARG A 206 -9.33 -13.52 -3.68
CA ARG A 206 -8.96 -12.33 -2.87
C ARG A 206 -8.79 -12.72 -1.40
N THR A 207 -7.88 -13.64 -1.12
CA THR A 207 -7.59 -14.11 0.24
C THR A 207 -6.17 -14.66 0.33
N PHE A 208 -5.58 -14.53 1.52
CA PHE A 208 -4.35 -15.22 1.93
C PHE A 208 -4.44 -16.72 1.56
N GLY A 209 -3.67 -17.19 0.57
CA GLY A 209 -3.64 -18.63 0.27
C GLY A 209 -2.98 -19.09 -1.02
N ASN A 210 -2.94 -18.28 -2.09
CA ASN A 210 -2.29 -18.72 -3.34
C ASN A 210 -1.61 -17.60 -4.17
N PRO A 211 -0.70 -16.82 -3.58
CA PRO A 211 0.20 -15.97 -4.35
C PRO A 211 1.02 -16.82 -5.33
N ARG A 212 1.16 -16.35 -6.57
CA ARG A 212 2.12 -16.89 -7.54
C ARG A 212 3.33 -15.95 -7.57
N PRO A 213 4.27 -16.06 -6.62
CA PRO A 213 5.51 -15.31 -6.71
C PRO A 213 6.30 -15.75 -7.94
N ASP A 214 7.13 -14.85 -8.45
CA ASP A 214 8.02 -15.14 -9.57
C ASP A 214 9.24 -15.95 -9.10
N MET A 215 9.72 -15.70 -7.89
CA MET A 215 10.77 -16.53 -7.29
C MET A 215 10.22 -17.86 -6.76
N PRO A 216 11.01 -18.95 -6.79
CA PRO A 216 10.60 -20.24 -6.25
C PRO A 216 10.34 -20.20 -4.74
N THR A 217 9.28 -20.87 -4.29
CA THR A 217 8.91 -21.00 -2.86
C THR A 217 9.64 -22.12 -2.12
N SER A 218 10.56 -22.82 -2.79
CA SER A 218 11.40 -23.88 -2.20
C SER A 218 12.84 -23.74 -2.69
N PHE A 219 13.80 -23.91 -1.76
CA PHE A 219 15.21 -24.13 -2.05
C PHE A 219 15.47 -25.61 -2.34
#